data_AF-T0RU30-F1
#
_entry.id   AF-T0RU30-F1
#
_cell.length_a   1.000
_cell.length_b   1.000
_cell.length_c   1.000
_cell.angle_alpha   90.00
_cell.angle_beta   90.00
_cell.angle_gamma   90.00
#
_symmetry.space_group_name_H-M   'P 1'
#
loop_
_entity.id
_entity.type
_entity.pdbx_description
1 polymer ?
#
loop_
_entity_poly.entity_id
_entity_poly.type
_entity_poly.pdbx_seq_one_letter_code
_entity_poly.pdbx_strand_id
1 'polypeptide(L)'
;MEESWRFGKVQKIFSSGKMIVLNVRIPGKTIHLSIGRGNDYCGVWAADKTVPSSHRIVKDRILEYLRSNVSGKSIIDLRCDEKDRCVAITLHDKSEILFFWKGRRLHFSQVIRLKTGETAYVEPIYLKGL
;
A
#
# COMPACT_ATOMS: atom_id res chain seq x y z
N MET A 1 17.39 5.14 -17.95
CA MET A 1 15.92 5.01 -17.97
C MET A 1 15.64 3.57 -18.31
N GLU A 2 15.44 2.69 -17.33
CA GLU A 2 15.39 1.25 -17.64
C GLU A 2 14.23 0.58 -16.88
N GLU A 3 13.31 0.03 -17.69
CA GLU A 3 12.39 -1.05 -17.35
C GLU A 3 11.17 -0.76 -16.44
N SER A 4 10.61 0.45 -16.46
CA SER A 4 9.33 0.72 -15.79
C SER A 4 8.17 -0.20 -16.22
N TRP A 5 8.25 -0.80 -17.41
CA TRP A 5 7.29 -1.75 -17.97
C TRP A 5 7.30 -3.14 -17.29
N ARG A 6 8.41 -3.52 -16.63
CA ARG A 6 8.51 -4.80 -15.90
C ARG A 6 7.84 -4.73 -14.53
N PHE A 7 7.68 -3.51 -14.01
CA PHE A 7 7.17 -3.26 -12.68
C PHE A 7 5.67 -2.99 -12.67
N GLY A 8 5.00 -3.46 -11.63
CA GLY A 8 3.54 -3.36 -11.53
C GLY A 8 3.10 -1.92 -11.24
N LYS A 9 2.35 -1.29 -12.16
CA LYS A 9 1.85 0.08 -11.99
C LYS A 9 0.57 0.12 -11.17
N VAL A 10 0.53 0.87 -10.08
CA VAL A 10 -0.69 1.09 -9.29
C VAL A 10 -1.63 2.00 -10.07
N GLN A 11 -2.76 1.46 -10.55
CA GLN A 11 -3.72 2.21 -11.34
C GLN A 11 -4.87 2.81 -10.52
N LYS A 12 -5.39 2.02 -9.58
CA LYS A 12 -6.53 2.41 -8.73
C LYS A 12 -6.31 1.88 -7.32
N ILE A 13 -6.84 2.62 -6.34
CA ILE A 13 -6.80 2.23 -4.94
C ILE A 13 -8.22 2.30 -4.39
N PHE A 14 -8.68 1.20 -3.84
CA PHE A 14 -9.97 1.06 -3.18
C PHE A 14 -9.78 0.70 -1.71
N SER A 15 -10.74 1.07 -0.88
CA SER A 15 -10.75 0.75 0.55
C SER A 15 -12.13 0.22 0.93
N SER A 16 -12.17 -0.64 1.94
CA SER A 16 -13.37 -1.09 2.65
C SER A 16 -13.07 -1.09 4.15
N GLY A 17 -14.06 -1.44 4.98
CA GLY A 17 -13.83 -1.59 6.42
C GLY A 17 -12.75 -2.63 6.79
N LYS A 18 -12.49 -3.61 5.91
CA LYS A 18 -11.62 -4.76 6.20
C LYS A 18 -10.25 -4.69 5.52
N MET A 19 -10.17 -4.06 4.35
CA MET A 19 -8.97 -4.09 3.52
C MET A 19 -8.85 -2.87 2.61
N ILE A 20 -7.62 -2.59 2.20
CA ILE A 20 -7.26 -1.68 1.12
C ILE A 20 -6.77 -2.53 -0.05
N VAL A 21 -7.17 -2.19 -1.27
CA VAL A 21 -6.78 -2.93 -2.48
C VAL A 21 -6.09 -1.99 -3.46
N LEU A 22 -4.83 -2.29 -3.77
CA LEU A 22 -4.09 -1.70 -4.87
C LEU A 22 -4.35 -2.53 -6.13
N ASN A 23 -4.97 -1.92 -7.14
CA ASN A 23 -5.06 -2.52 -8.46
C ASN A 23 -3.76 -2.25 -9.21
N VAL A 24 -2.91 -3.28 -9.26
CA VAL A 24 -1.58 -3.23 -9.84
C VAL A 24 -1.61 -3.83 -11.24
N ARG A 25 -1.33 -3.01 -12.26
CA ARG A 25 -1.26 -3.45 -13.65
C ARG A 25 0.14 -3.94 -13.97
N ILE A 26 0.22 -5.18 -14.42
CA ILE A 26 1.41 -5.78 -15.02
C ILE A 26 1.08 -6.16 -16.48
N PRO A 27 2.06 -6.52 -17.31
CA PRO A 27 1.78 -6.98 -18.67
C PRO A 27 0.75 -8.14 -18.66
N GLY A 28 -0.31 -7.99 -19.47
CA GLY A 28 -1.35 -9.01 -19.64
C GLY A 28 -2.41 -9.12 -18.54
N LYS A 29 -2.19 -8.63 -17.30
CA LYS A 29 -3.18 -8.79 -16.21
C LYS A 29 -3.13 -7.69 -15.15
N THR A 30 -4.18 -7.64 -14.35
CA THR A 30 -4.26 -6.79 -13.16
C THR A 30 -4.26 -7.66 -11.91
N ILE A 31 -3.36 -7.38 -10.99
CA ILE A 31 -3.30 -8.01 -9.67
C ILE A 31 -4.05 -7.10 -8.69
N HIS A 32 -4.91 -7.68 -7.86
CA HIS A 32 -5.57 -6.97 -6.75
C HIS A 32 -4.80 -7.23 -5.47
N LEU A 33 -3.77 -6.41 -5.20
CA LEU A 33 -2.95 -6.54 -4.00
C LEU A 33 -3.73 -5.99 -2.80
N SER A 34 -4.18 -6.89 -1.95
CA SER A 34 -5.02 -6.60 -0.79
C SER A 34 -4.18 -6.47 0.46
N ILE A 35 -4.47 -5.45 1.27
CA ILE A 35 -3.79 -5.12 2.52
C ILE A 35 -4.87 -5.09 3.60
N GLY A 36 -4.76 -5.97 4.59
CA GLY A 36 -5.71 -6.04 5.70
C GLY A 36 -5.63 -4.80 6.60
N ARG A 37 -6.77 -4.32 7.13
CA ARG A 37 -6.83 -3.13 8.00
C ARG A 37 -6.66 -3.42 9.50
N GLY A 38 -6.44 -4.68 9.87
CA GLY A 38 -6.39 -5.14 11.25
C GLY A 38 -7.61 -6.00 11.62
N ASN A 39 -7.87 -6.15 12.92
CA ASN A 39 -8.74 -7.19 13.46
C ASN A 39 -8.35 -8.57 12.89
N ASP A 40 -9.31 -9.29 12.30
CA ASP A 40 -9.11 -10.60 11.69
C ASP A 40 -8.52 -10.53 10.27
N TYR A 41 -8.28 -9.33 9.76
CA TYR A 41 -7.74 -9.08 8.42
C TYR A 41 -6.35 -8.46 8.55
N CYS A 42 -5.33 -9.30 8.69
CA CYS A 42 -3.92 -8.91 8.78
C CYS A 42 -3.11 -9.46 7.60
N GLY A 43 -2.09 -8.73 7.17
CA GLY A 43 -1.17 -9.14 6.11
C GLY A 43 -1.54 -8.61 4.73
N VAL A 44 -0.83 -9.15 3.73
CA VAL A 44 -0.95 -8.78 2.32
C VAL A 44 -1.12 -10.03 1.46
N TRP A 45 -2.04 -10.00 0.50
CA TRP A 45 -2.31 -11.12 -0.40
C TRP A 45 -2.81 -10.65 -1.76
N ALA A 46 -2.62 -11.46 -2.80
CA ALA A 46 -3.29 -11.25 -4.08
C ALA A 46 -4.73 -11.78 -3.99
N ALA A 47 -5.71 -10.93 -4.29
CA ALA A 47 -7.11 -11.32 -4.38
C ALA A 47 -7.54 -11.52 -5.84
N ASP A 48 -8.51 -12.40 -6.07
CA ASP A 48 -9.08 -12.62 -7.41
C ASP A 48 -9.98 -11.46 -7.85
N LYS A 49 -10.57 -10.75 -6.88
CA LYS A 49 -11.52 -9.66 -7.11
C LYS A 49 -11.16 -8.45 -6.27
N THR A 50 -11.47 -7.28 -6.80
CA THR A 50 -11.36 -6.00 -6.07
C THR A 50 -12.54 -5.78 -5.12
N VAL A 51 -12.49 -4.71 -4.32
CA VAL A 51 -13.59 -4.33 -3.40
C VAL A 51 -14.88 -4.06 -4.21
N PRO A 52 -15.99 -4.76 -3.91
CA PRO A 52 -17.29 -4.50 -4.52
C PRO A 52 -17.74 -3.06 -4.28
N SER A 53 -18.41 -2.43 -5.25
CA SER A 53 -18.78 -1.01 -5.17
C SER A 53 -19.57 -0.65 -3.91
N SER A 54 -20.46 -1.55 -3.45
CA SER A 54 -21.27 -1.37 -2.23
C SER A 54 -20.47 -1.32 -0.93
N HIS A 55 -19.24 -1.85 -0.93
CA HIS A 55 -18.38 -1.92 0.25
C HIS A 55 -17.24 -0.89 0.21
N ARG A 56 -17.22 -0.02 -0.82
CA ARG A 56 -16.16 0.95 -0.98
C ARG A 56 -16.33 2.11 -0.04
N ILE A 57 -15.31 2.33 0.78
CA ILE A 57 -15.13 3.60 1.48
C ILE A 57 -14.66 4.63 0.46
N VAL A 58 -15.37 5.75 0.39
CA VAL A 58 -15.07 6.84 -0.55
C VAL A 58 -13.95 7.74 -0.01
N LYS A 59 -13.92 7.94 1.32
CA LYS A 59 -13.00 8.83 2.02
C LYS A 59 -12.55 8.21 3.34
N ASP A 60 -11.25 7.97 3.46
CA ASP A 60 -10.58 7.72 4.73
C ASP A 60 -9.13 8.21 4.61
N ARG A 61 -8.50 8.56 5.74
CA ARG A 61 -7.17 9.20 5.73
C ARG A 61 -6.09 8.34 5.07
N ILE A 62 -6.13 7.01 5.25
CA ILE A 62 -5.12 6.12 4.65
C ILE A 62 -5.36 5.97 3.14
N LEU A 63 -6.61 5.88 2.70
CA LEU A 63 -6.99 5.86 1.29
C LEU A 63 -6.58 7.15 0.58
N GLU A 64 -6.87 8.31 1.18
CA GLU A 64 -6.48 9.62 0.65
C GLU A 64 -4.95 9.72 0.54
N TYR A 65 -4.24 9.32 1.60
CA TYR A 65 -2.79 9.30 1.61
C TYR A 65 -2.22 8.42 0.49
N LEU A 66 -2.70 7.17 0.38
CA LEU A 66 -2.21 6.24 -0.62
C LEU A 66 -2.54 6.73 -2.04
N ARG A 67 -3.71 7.32 -2.26
CA ARG A 67 -4.06 7.90 -3.57
C ARG A 67 -3.12 9.04 -3.96
N SER A 68 -2.76 9.92 -3.03
CA SER A 68 -1.86 11.05 -3.29
C SER A 68 -0.41 10.60 -3.50
N ASN A 69 0.04 9.57 -2.79
CA ASN A 69 1.47 9.22 -2.73
C ASN A 69 1.87 7.98 -3.53
N VAL A 70 0.92 7.14 -3.95
CA VAL A 70 1.18 5.80 -4.50
C VAL A 70 0.50 5.59 -5.84
N SER A 71 -0.65 6.22 -6.06
CA SER A 71 -1.37 6.11 -7.34
C SER A 71 -0.46 6.53 -8.50
N GLY A 72 -0.44 5.74 -9.55
CA GLY A 72 0.39 5.97 -10.74
C GLY A 72 1.85 5.53 -10.61
N LYS A 73 2.34 5.21 -9.40
CA LYS A 73 3.71 4.71 -9.19
C LYS A 73 3.80 3.21 -9.51
N SER A 74 5.00 2.76 -9.87
CA SER A 74 5.30 1.34 -10.08
C SER A 74 5.89 0.72 -8.82
N ILE A 75 5.39 -0.45 -8.43
CA ILE A 75 5.94 -1.29 -7.37
C ILE A 75 7.08 -2.12 -7.96
N ILE A 76 8.26 -1.98 -7.36
CA ILE A 76 9.48 -2.68 -7.81
C ILE A 76 9.89 -3.82 -6.89
N ASP A 77 9.48 -3.77 -5.62
CA ASP A 77 9.78 -4.81 -4.65
C ASP A 77 8.68 -4.87 -3.57
N LEU A 78 8.50 -6.07 -3.00
CA LEU A 78 7.62 -6.33 -1.88
C LEU A 78 8.33 -7.27 -0.91
N ARG A 79 8.59 -6.77 0.29
CA ARG A 79 9.34 -7.50 1.33
C ARG A 79 8.44 -7.71 2.54
N CYS A 80 8.40 -8.94 3.03
CA CYS A 80 7.75 -9.27 4.29
C CYS A 80 8.84 -9.52 5.33
N ASP A 81 8.65 -9.01 6.54
CA ASP A 81 9.45 -9.46 7.67
C ASP A 81 8.85 -10.76 8.20
N GLU A 82 9.67 -11.77 8.43
CA GLU A 82 9.23 -13.06 8.95
C GLU A 82 9.10 -13.06 10.48
N LYS A 83 9.76 -12.10 11.15
CA LYS A 83 9.79 -11.95 12.61
C LYS A 83 8.74 -10.95 13.09
N ASP A 84 8.42 -9.96 12.26
CA ASP A 84 7.40 -8.96 12.54
C ASP A 84 6.23 -9.03 11.56
N ARG A 85 5.04 -8.63 12.03
CA ARG A 85 3.87 -8.47 11.14
C ARG A 85 4.02 -7.16 10.37
N CYS A 86 4.98 -7.09 9.46
CA CYS A 86 5.18 -5.93 8.60
C CYS A 86 5.49 -6.30 7.15
N VAL A 87 5.09 -5.39 6.25
CA VAL A 87 5.31 -5.50 4.82
C VAL A 87 5.81 -4.16 4.30
N ALA A 88 6.89 -4.18 3.56
CA ALA A 88 7.42 -3.04 2.83
C ALA A 88 7.08 -3.17 1.34
N ILE A 89 6.54 -2.11 0.76
CA ILE A 89 6.36 -1.95 -0.69
C ILE A 89 7.32 -0.88 -1.16
N THR A 90 8.29 -1.27 -1.98
CA THR A 90 9.25 -0.33 -2.59
C THR A 90 8.71 0.14 -3.94
N LEU A 91 8.70 1.44 -4.14
CA LEU A 91 8.25 2.09 -5.37
C LEU A 91 9.46 2.45 -6.24
N HIS A 92 9.21 2.66 -7.53
CA HIS A 92 10.25 2.97 -8.52
C HIS A 92 11.05 4.25 -8.21
N ASP A 93 10.45 5.21 -7.50
CA ASP A 93 11.15 6.41 -7.02
C ASP A 93 12.00 6.16 -5.76
N LYS A 94 12.19 4.89 -5.38
CA LYS A 94 12.90 4.40 -4.19
C LYS A 94 12.25 4.81 -2.87
N SER A 95 11.04 5.38 -2.89
CA SER A 95 10.24 5.53 -1.68
C SER A 95 9.65 4.18 -1.27
N GLU A 96 9.45 4.01 0.03
CA GLU A 96 8.94 2.77 0.61
C GLU A 96 7.71 3.06 1.44
N ILE A 97 6.72 2.18 1.34
CA ILE A 97 5.56 2.20 2.21
C ILE A 97 5.65 0.99 3.11
N LEU A 98 5.69 1.23 4.41
CA LEU A 98 5.73 0.21 5.43
C LEU A 98 4.32 0.06 5.98
N PHE A 99 3.80 -1.16 5.99
CA PHE A 99 2.57 -1.53 6.67
C PHE A 99 2.94 -2.42 7.85
N PHE A 100 2.38 -2.16 9.03
CA PHE A 100 2.60 -3.00 10.20
C PHE A 100 1.31 -3.19 10.98
N TRP A 101 1.12 -4.41 11.51
CA TRP A 101 -0.06 -4.76 12.30
C TRP A 101 0.31 -4.90 13.77
N LYS A 102 -0.21 -3.99 14.60
CA LYS A 102 -0.04 -4.02 16.05
C LYS A 102 -1.40 -4.12 16.72
N GLY A 103 -1.57 -5.14 17.56
CA GLY A 103 -2.88 -5.49 18.12
C GLY A 103 -3.88 -5.76 16.99
N ARG A 104 -4.99 -5.01 16.98
CA ARG A 104 -6.06 -5.10 15.98
C ARG A 104 -6.02 -3.99 14.94
N ARG A 105 -4.92 -3.24 14.81
CA ARG A 105 -4.84 -2.05 13.94
C ARG A 105 -3.74 -2.19 12.91
N LEU A 106 -4.06 -1.77 11.69
CA LEU A 106 -3.07 -1.44 10.67
C LEU A 106 -2.48 -0.07 10.98
N HIS A 107 -1.17 0.00 10.89
CA HIS A 107 -0.40 1.22 10.88
C HIS A 107 0.45 1.25 9.60
N PHE A 108 0.86 2.44 9.19
CA PHE A 108 1.75 2.60 8.06
C PHE A 108 2.68 3.79 8.23
N SER A 109 3.80 3.78 7.50
CA SER A 109 4.69 4.92 7.34
C SER A 109 5.23 4.94 5.92
N GLN A 110 5.61 6.12 5.43
CA GLN A 110 6.31 6.25 4.16
C GLN A 110 7.72 6.77 4.39
N VAL A 111 8.69 6.08 3.81
CA VAL A 111 10.09 6.48 3.77
C VAL A 111 10.36 7.10 2.40
N ILE A 112 10.82 8.34 2.38
CA ILE A 112 11.13 9.09 1.16
C ILE A 112 12.62 9.45 1.20
N ARG A 113 13.35 9.11 0.13
CA ARG A 113 14.74 9.55 -0.05
C ARG A 113 14.76 10.93 -0.70
N LEU A 114 15.34 11.91 -0.01
CA LEU A 114 15.53 13.25 -0.52
C LEU A 114 16.72 13.30 -1.47
N LYS A 115 16.72 14.28 -2.37
CA LYS A 115 17.83 14.51 -3.31
C LYS A 115 19.16 14.83 -2.60
N THR A 116 19.10 15.30 -1.35
CA THR A 116 20.25 15.59 -0.47
C THR A 116 20.93 14.32 0.06
N GLY A 117 20.35 13.13 -0.17
CA GLY A 117 20.79 11.87 0.44
C GLY A 117 20.17 11.62 1.82
N GLU A 118 19.44 12.59 2.37
CA GLU A 118 18.72 12.46 3.63
C GLU A 118 17.46 11.60 3.46
N THR A 119 17.10 10.89 4.54
CA THR A 119 15.87 10.09 4.59
C THR A 119 14.81 10.86 5.37
N ALA A 120 13.70 11.17 4.70
CA ALA A 120 12.53 11.75 5.35
C ALA A 120 11.54 10.64 5.69
N TYR A 121 11.10 10.62 6.95
CA TYR A 121 9.99 9.79 7.39
C TYR A 121 8.73 10.64 7.38
N VAL A 122 7.73 10.20 6.61
CA VAL A 122 6.38 10.68 6.83
C VAL A 122 5.79 9.76 7.89
N GLU A 123 5.73 10.29 9.12
CA GLU A 123 5.25 9.56 10.27
C GLU A 123 3.82 9.04 10.06
N PRO A 124 3.45 7.94 10.75
CA PRO A 124 2.10 7.42 10.70
C PRO A 124 1.10 8.52 11.00
N ILE A 125 0.17 8.76 10.07
CA ILE A 125 -1.05 9.49 10.43
C ILE A 125 -1.77 8.58 11.43
N TYR A 126 -1.65 8.90 12.72
CA TYR A 126 -2.39 8.22 13.77
C TYR A 126 -3.88 8.29 13.40
N LEU A 127 -4.45 7.12 13.07
CA LEU A 127 -5.88 6.94 12.90
C LEU A 127 -6.54 6.92 14.30
N LYS A 128 -6.52 8.06 15.00
CA LYS A 128 -7.49 8.31 16.08
C LYS A 128 -8.80 8.71 15.38
N GLY A 129 -9.79 7.82 15.38
CA GLY A 129 -11.15 8.12 14.91
C GLY A 129 -11.66 7.27 13.75
N LEU A 130 -11.45 5.95 13.79
CA LEU A 130 -12.40 4.99 13.22
C LEU A 130 -13.18 4.36 14.37
#